data_AF-A0ABD5LTK8-F1
#
_entry.id   AF-A0ABD5LTK8-F1
#
_cell.length_a   1.000
_cell.length_b   1.000
_cell.length_c   1.000
_cell.angle_alpha   90.00
_cell.angle_beta   90.00
_cell.angle_gamma   90.00
#
_symmetry.space_group_name_H-M   'P 1'
#
loop_
_entity.id
_entity.type
_entity.pdbx_description
1 polymer ?
#
loop_
_entity_poly.entity_id
_entity_poly.type
_entity_poly.pdbx_seq_one_letter_code
_entity_poly.pdbx_strand_id
1 'polypeptide(L)'
;MSGEGFDVRIYCIHSDGAIEALMGADIDHFQGAVPNVGDTYAKWGLNDAYRFYSVQRRYFVDSVDNDHGWCVIVREIESAPQMEAVVKEWSEETRFWRDISEEEEDERNKSLQAELTRLTRKKAGNNPTGNAQRKPIKIKKPRTTRT
;
A
#
# COMPACT_ATOMS: atom_id res chain seq x y z
N MET A 1 -8.61 -15.16 -6.50
CA MET A 1 -9.90 -15.09 -7.23
C MET A 1 -10.72 -14.05 -6.49
N SER A 2 -10.62 -12.79 -6.89
CA SER A 2 -11.38 -11.70 -6.30
C SER A 2 -12.82 -11.79 -6.80
N GLY A 3 -13.73 -12.28 -5.96
CA GLY A 3 -15.15 -12.18 -6.21
C GLY A 3 -15.57 -10.71 -6.15
N GLU A 4 -16.52 -10.31 -6.98
CA GLU A 4 -17.16 -8.99 -6.85
C GLU A 4 -17.97 -8.99 -5.54
N GLY A 5 -17.46 -8.30 -4.51
CA GLY A 5 -18.11 -8.24 -3.19
C GLY A 5 -17.11 -7.88 -2.09
N PHE A 6 -17.61 -7.64 -0.88
CA PHE A 6 -16.78 -7.47 0.31
C PHE A 6 -16.78 -8.77 1.11
N ASP A 7 -15.60 -9.31 1.42
CA ASP A 7 -15.45 -10.52 2.23
C ASP A 7 -15.96 -10.33 3.68
N VAL A 8 -15.92 -9.09 4.18
CA VAL A 8 -16.31 -8.72 5.55
C VAL A 8 -17.20 -7.49 5.53
N ARG A 9 -18.37 -7.59 6.16
CA ARG A 9 -19.34 -6.51 6.32
C ARG A 9 -19.58 -6.25 7.80
N ILE A 10 -19.39 -5.01 8.22
CA ILE A 10 -19.62 -4.58 9.59
C ILE A 10 -20.94 -3.80 9.65
N TYR A 11 -21.80 -4.20 10.58
CA TYR A 11 -23.05 -3.51 10.87
C TYR A 11 -23.11 -3.04 12.33
N CYS A 12 -23.56 -1.81 12.56
CA CYS A 12 -23.90 -1.32 13.89
C CYS A 12 -25.31 -1.76 14.26
N ILE A 13 -25.48 -2.35 15.44
CA ILE A 13 -26.79 -2.56 16.04
C ILE A 13 -27.08 -1.47 17.08
N HIS A 14 -28.19 -0.78 16.88
CA HIS A 14 -28.69 0.27 17.75
C HIS A 14 -29.46 -0.31 18.94
N SER A 15 -29.83 0.52 19.92
CA SER A 15 -30.56 0.08 21.12
C SER A 15 -32.00 -0.38 20.83
N ASP A 16 -32.60 0.13 19.77
CA ASP A 16 -33.92 -0.26 19.26
C ASP A 16 -33.90 -1.56 18.42
N GLY A 17 -32.72 -2.11 18.18
CA GLY A 17 -32.52 -3.30 17.35
C GLY A 17 -32.38 -3.00 15.86
N ALA A 18 -32.42 -1.73 15.45
CA ALA A 18 -32.11 -1.35 14.07
C ALA A 18 -30.65 -1.67 13.75
N ILE A 19 -30.41 -2.10 12.52
CA ILE A 19 -29.09 -2.46 12.02
C ILE A 19 -28.73 -1.49 10.89
N GLU A 20 -27.55 -0.88 10.99
CA GLU A 20 -27.01 0.06 10.02
C GLU A 20 -25.69 -0.44 9.46
N ALA A 21 -25.50 -0.35 8.15
CA ALA A 21 -24.22 -0.71 7.53
C ALA A 21 -23.15 0.33 7.89
N LEU A 22 -22.07 -0.11 8.54
CA LEU A 22 -20.94 0.76 8.88
C LEU A 22 -19.86 0.74 7.79
N MET A 23 -19.52 -0.45 7.32
CA MET A 23 -18.55 -0.63 6.24
C MET A 23 -18.63 -2.03 5.62
N GLY A 24 -18.18 -2.13 4.37
CA GLY A 24 -17.74 -3.38 3.76
C GLY A 24 -16.28 -3.24 3.39
N ALA A 25 -15.50 -4.30 3.61
CA ALA A 25 -14.11 -4.39 3.19
C ALA A 25 -13.68 -5.85 2.98
N ASP A 26 -12.58 -6.03 2.27
CA ASP A 26 -11.97 -7.35 2.10
C ASP A 26 -11.21 -7.77 3.36
N ILE A 27 -10.92 -9.06 3.49
CA ILE A 27 -10.24 -9.59 4.69
C ILE A 27 -8.86 -8.95 4.91
N ASP A 28 -8.19 -8.53 3.83
CA ASP A 28 -6.89 -7.86 3.86
C ASP A 28 -6.95 -6.51 4.58
N HIS A 29 -8.11 -5.83 4.57
CA HIS A 29 -8.31 -4.60 5.34
C HIS A 29 -8.09 -4.84 6.84
N PHE A 30 -8.47 -6.03 7.33
CA PHE A 30 -8.32 -6.45 8.71
C PHE A 30 -7.04 -7.25 8.94
N GLN A 31 -6.01 -7.04 8.10
CA GLN A 31 -4.73 -7.76 8.18
C GLN A 31 -4.90 -9.28 8.12
N GLY A 32 -5.88 -9.76 7.33
CA GLY A 32 -6.14 -11.18 7.11
C GLY A 32 -6.96 -11.86 8.20
N ALA A 33 -7.48 -11.14 9.19
CA ALA A 33 -8.26 -11.70 10.29
C ALA A 33 -9.58 -10.96 10.53
N VAL A 34 -10.67 -11.71 10.65
CA VAL A 34 -11.98 -11.13 10.96
C VAL A 34 -12.09 -10.86 12.47
N PRO A 35 -12.53 -9.67 12.91
CA PRO A 35 -12.71 -9.37 14.33
C PRO A 35 -13.55 -10.41 15.08
N ASN A 36 -13.11 -10.78 16.28
CA ASN A 36 -13.79 -11.73 17.16
C ASN A 36 -14.78 -11.04 18.09
N VAL A 37 -15.72 -11.81 18.63
CA VAL A 37 -16.62 -11.33 19.68
C VAL A 37 -15.81 -10.92 20.91
N GLY A 38 -16.09 -9.73 21.42
CA GLY A 38 -15.35 -9.11 22.52
C GLY A 38 -14.24 -8.16 22.07
N ASP A 39 -13.82 -8.20 20.80
CA ASP A 39 -12.85 -7.25 20.28
C ASP A 39 -13.44 -5.83 20.26
N THR A 40 -12.56 -4.84 20.36
CA THR A 40 -12.89 -3.43 20.23
C THR A 40 -12.42 -2.94 18.86
N TYR A 41 -13.35 -2.37 18.10
CA TYR A 41 -13.10 -1.77 16.81
C TYR A 41 -13.12 -0.25 16.96
N ALA A 42 -11.99 0.41 16.67
CA ALA A 42 -11.87 1.86 16.66
C ALA A 42 -11.92 2.37 15.22
N LYS A 43 -12.84 3.29 14.93
CA LYS A 43 -13.00 3.87 13.59
C LYS A 43 -12.87 5.39 13.65
N TRP A 44 -12.05 5.96 12.78
CA TRP A 44 -12.02 7.40 12.58
C TRP A 44 -13.38 7.91 12.05
N GLY A 45 -13.98 8.84 12.79
CA GLY A 45 -15.25 9.48 12.48
C GLY A 45 -15.08 10.79 11.71
N LEU A 46 -16.20 11.34 11.22
CA LEU A 46 -16.24 12.60 10.48
C LEU A 46 -16.00 13.84 11.36
N ASN A 47 -16.08 13.70 12.67
CA ASN A 47 -15.89 14.74 13.67
C ASN A 47 -14.45 14.82 14.19
N ASP A 48 -13.48 14.34 13.40
CA ASP A 48 -12.06 14.25 13.76
C ASP A 48 -11.81 13.55 15.11
N ALA A 49 -12.64 12.56 15.42
CA ALA A 49 -12.53 11.75 16.63
C ALA A 49 -12.79 10.27 16.32
N TYR A 50 -12.16 9.40 17.10
CA TYR A 50 -12.45 7.98 17.04
C TYR A 50 -13.81 7.67 17.67
N ARG A 51 -14.59 6.86 16.96
CA ARG A 51 -15.73 6.16 17.52
C ARG A 51 -15.33 4.74 17.82
N PHE A 52 -15.83 4.22 18.93
CA PHE A 52 -15.49 2.90 19.41
C PHE A 52 -16.69 1.99 19.37
N TYR A 53 -16.46 0.75 18.94
CA TYR A 53 -17.49 -0.25 18.81
C TYR A 53 -17.01 -1.55 19.45
N SER A 54 -17.90 -2.24 20.15
CA SER A 54 -17.64 -3.58 20.66
C SER A 54 -18.26 -4.62 19.74
N VAL A 55 -17.48 -5.61 19.31
CA VAL A 55 -17.96 -6.72 18.49
C VAL A 55 -18.86 -7.63 19.33
N GLN A 56 -20.13 -7.71 18.95
CA GLN A 56 -21.15 -8.47 19.67
C GLN A 56 -21.31 -9.88 19.11
N ARG A 57 -21.31 -10.00 17.78
CA ARG A 57 -21.58 -11.27 17.07
C ARG A 57 -20.84 -11.31 15.75
N ARG A 58 -20.56 -12.53 15.28
CA ARG A 58 -20.10 -12.79 13.91
C ARG A 58 -20.92 -13.92 13.30
N TYR A 59 -21.21 -13.78 12.02
CA TYR A 59 -21.89 -14.80 11.23
C TYR A 59 -21.10 -15.01 9.94
N PHE A 60 -20.86 -16.26 9.58
CA PHE A 60 -20.52 -16.56 8.20
C PHE A 60 -21.84 -16.73 7.44
N VAL A 61 -22.04 -15.90 6.43
CA VAL A 61 -23.23 -15.94 5.57
C VAL A 61 -22.86 -16.73 4.34
N ASP A 62 -23.48 -17.90 4.16
CA ASP A 62 -23.39 -18.70 2.94
C ASP A 62 -24.54 -18.29 2.02
N SER A 63 -24.25 -17.44 1.03
CA SER A 63 -25.25 -16.85 0.13
C SER A 63 -25.29 -17.58 -1.21
N VAL A 64 -26.50 -17.68 -1.76
CA VAL A 64 -26.81 -18.47 -2.98
C VAL A 64 -26.15 -17.90 -4.24
N ASP A 65 -25.79 -16.62 -4.23
CA ASP A 65 -25.26 -15.88 -5.39
C ASP A 65 -23.74 -15.66 -5.31
N ASN A 66 -23.00 -16.55 -4.65
CA ASN A 66 -21.56 -16.41 -4.42
C ASN A 66 -21.18 -15.14 -3.62
N ASP A 67 -22.16 -14.52 -2.94
CA ASP A 67 -21.97 -13.37 -2.05
C ASP A 67 -21.75 -13.80 -0.59
N HIS A 68 -20.99 -14.89 -0.42
CA HIS A 68 -20.67 -15.41 0.89
C HIS A 68 -19.63 -14.54 1.57
N GLY A 69 -19.72 -14.41 2.90
CA GLY A 69 -18.77 -13.58 3.63
C GLY A 69 -19.09 -13.48 5.11
N TRP A 70 -18.23 -12.76 5.81
CA TRP A 70 -18.39 -12.50 7.23
C TRP A 70 -19.28 -11.28 7.46
N CYS A 71 -20.31 -11.46 8.26
CA CYS A 71 -21.09 -10.39 8.84
C CYS A 71 -20.67 -10.22 10.30
N VAL A 72 -20.18 -9.03 10.65
CA VAL A 72 -19.75 -8.66 12.00
C VAL A 72 -20.73 -7.64 12.55
N ILE A 73 -21.40 -7.98 13.64
CA ILE A 73 -22.32 -7.08 14.34
C ILE A 73 -21.57 -6.40 15.47
N VAL A 74 -21.54 -5.08 15.46
CA VAL A 74 -20.91 -4.25 16.49
C VAL A 74 -21.95 -3.36 17.14
N ARG A 75 -21.67 -2.89 18.35
CA ARG A 75 -22.45 -1.87 19.05
C ARG A 75 -21.53 -0.71 19.39
N GLU A 76 -21.94 0.51 19.11
CA GLU A 76 -21.22 1.71 19.56
C GLU A 76 -21.16 1.73 21.09
N ILE A 77 -19.97 1.97 21.62
CA ILE A 77 -19.71 2.05 23.05
C ILE A 77 -19.14 3.44 23.38
N GLU A 78 -19.39 3.87 24.61
CA GLU A 78 -18.83 5.13 25.11
C GLU A 78 -17.30 5.04 25.13
N SER A 79 -16.66 6.13 24.70
CA SER A 79 -15.21 6.26 24.75
C SER A 79 -14.74 6.24 26.21
N ALA A 80 -13.70 5.45 26.49
CA ALA A 80 -13.01 5.48 27.77
C ALA A 80 -11.60 6.06 27.60
N PRO A 81 -11.03 6.75 28.62
CA PRO A 81 -9.71 7.35 28.51
C PRO A 81 -8.61 6.38 28.06
N GLN A 82 -8.69 5.11 28.48
CA GLN A 82 -7.76 4.07 28.07
C GLN A 82 -7.82 3.77 26.56
N MET A 83 -8.99 3.85 25.95
CA MET A 83 -9.21 3.55 24.52
C MET A 83 -8.66 4.70 23.67
N GLU A 84 -8.91 5.93 24.09
CA GLU A 84 -8.32 7.13 23.46
C GLU A 84 -6.80 7.11 23.55
N ALA A 85 -6.24 6.73 24.70
CA ALA A 85 -4.81 6.61 24.88
C ALA A 85 -4.21 5.57 23.92
N VAL A 86 -4.81 4.38 23.80
CA VAL A 86 -4.34 3.34 22.86
C VAL A 86 -4.28 3.86 21.43
N VAL A 87 -5.35 4.52 20.97
CA VAL A 87 -5.41 4.98 19.58
C VAL A 87 -4.48 6.16 19.33
N LYS A 88 -4.31 7.04 20.33
CA LYS A 88 -3.34 8.12 20.28
C LYS A 88 -1.92 7.58 20.11
N GLU A 89 -1.49 6.70 21.02
CA GLU A 89 -0.15 6.09 20.98
C GLU A 89 0.07 5.33 19.66
N TRP A 90 -0.92 4.57 19.19
CA TRP A 90 -0.87 3.90 17.88
C TRP A 90 -0.61 4.88 16.74
N SER A 91 -1.31 6.01 16.73
CA SER A 91 -1.16 7.03 15.69
C SER A 91 0.19 7.75 15.75
N GLU A 92 0.72 7.99 16.94
CA GLU A 92 2.01 8.63 17.16
C GLU A 92 3.17 7.72 16.76
N GLU A 93 3.12 6.44 17.16
CA GLU A 93 4.11 5.45 16.75
C GLU A 93 4.10 5.23 15.23
N THR A 94 2.91 5.12 14.62
CA THR A 94 2.80 4.98 13.16
C THR A 94 3.41 6.18 12.42
N ARG A 95 3.19 7.41 12.91
CA ARG A 95 3.77 8.61 12.32
C ARG A 95 5.29 8.61 12.47
N PHE A 96 5.79 8.30 13.66
CA PHE A 96 7.22 8.23 13.94
C PHE A 96 7.96 7.29 12.96
N TRP A 97 7.44 6.07 12.76
CA TRP A 97 8.06 5.12 11.83
C TRP A 97 7.94 5.55 10.37
N ARG A 98 6.83 6.20 9.99
CA ARG A 98 6.67 6.74 8.64
C ARG A 98 7.71 7.84 8.37
N ASP A 99 7.90 8.76 9.31
CA ASP A 99 8.85 9.87 9.16
C ASP A 99 10.30 9.35 9.04
N ILE A 100 10.66 8.31 9.82
CA ILE A 100 11.97 7.62 9.66
C ILE A 100 12.10 6.99 8.29
N SER A 101 11.08 6.25 7.83
CA SER A 101 11.12 5.58 6.53
C SER A 101 11.27 6.58 5.38
N GLU A 102 10.61 7.75 5.48
CA GLU A 102 10.73 8.83 4.50
C GLU A 102 12.15 9.43 4.50
N GLU A 103 12.74 9.65 5.67
CA GLU A 103 14.12 10.17 5.80
C GLU A 103 15.15 9.17 5.22
N GLU A 104 15.04 7.89 5.54
CA GLU A 104 15.92 6.84 4.99
C GLU A 104 15.80 6.71 3.46
N GLU A 105 14.58 6.81 2.93
CA GLU A 105 14.33 6.78 1.49
C GLU A 105 14.95 8.01 0.79
N ASP A 106 14.84 9.19 1.39
CA ASP A 106 15.45 10.42 0.89
C ASP A 106 16.98 10.35 0.88
N GLU A 107 17.60 9.85 1.94
CA GLU A 107 19.04 9.65 2.00
C GLU A 107 19.53 8.65 0.96
N ARG A 108 18.80 7.53 0.81
CA ARG A 108 19.07 6.53 -0.21
C ARG A 108 18.98 7.13 -1.61
N ASN A 109 17.92 7.89 -1.90
CA ASN A 109 17.73 8.55 -3.19
C ASN A 109 18.83 9.56 -3.49
N LYS A 110 19.25 10.37 -2.51
CA LYS A 110 20.38 11.31 -2.63
C LYS A 110 21.69 10.58 -2.92
N SER A 111 21.98 9.47 -2.22
CA SER A 111 23.20 8.69 -2.44
C SER A 111 23.26 8.06 -3.84
N LEU A 112 22.14 7.50 -4.32
CA LEU A 112 22.04 6.93 -5.66
C LEU A 112 22.19 8.00 -6.75
N GLN A 113 21.59 9.17 -6.57
CA GLN A 113 21.77 10.29 -7.49
C GLN A 113 23.22 10.79 -7.54
N ALA A 114 23.87 10.89 -6.38
CA ALA A 114 25.28 11.28 -6.30
C ALA A 114 26.19 10.25 -7.00
N GLU A 115 25.94 8.95 -6.82
CA GLU A 115 26.66 7.89 -7.50
C GLU A 115 26.44 7.91 -9.01
N LEU A 116 25.19 8.07 -9.47
CA LEU A 116 24.86 8.15 -10.89
C LEU A 116 25.54 9.36 -11.54
N THR A 117 25.58 10.50 -10.85
CA THR A 117 26.31 11.70 -11.29
C THR A 117 27.82 11.45 -11.36
N ARG A 118 28.40 10.73 -10.38
CA ARG A 118 29.83 10.36 -10.40
C ARG A 118 30.18 9.44 -11.57
N LEU A 119 29.35 8.44 -11.84
CA LEU A 119 29.56 7.48 -12.93
C LEU A 119 29.43 8.13 -14.31
N THR A 120 28.44 9.00 -14.49
CA THR A 120 28.24 9.75 -15.75
C THR A 120 29.37 10.76 -16.00
N ARG A 121 29.86 11.46 -14.98
CA ARG A 121 31.02 12.36 -15.10
C ARG A 121 32.31 11.62 -15.45
N LYS A 122 32.55 10.44 -14.88
CA LYS A 122 33.70 9.59 -15.25
C LYS A 122 33.64 9.11 -16.72
N LYS A 123 32.44 8.83 -17.23
CA LYS A 123 32.25 8.40 -18.63
C LYS A 123 32.54 9.53 -19.64
N ALA A 124 32.22 10.78 -19.31
CA ALA A 124 32.51 11.93 -20.16
C ALA A 124 34.01 12.30 -20.26
N GLY A 125 34.80 11.97 -19.23
CA GLY A 125 36.26 12.19 -19.22
C GLY A 125 37.09 11.14 -19.96
N ASN A 126 36.47 10.04 -20.39
CA ASN A 126 37.14 8.88 -20.98
C ASN A 126 36.83 8.70 -22.47
N ASN A 127 36.61 9.79 -23.20
CA ASN A 127 36.66 9.75 -24.67
C ASN A 127 38.12 9.51 -25.07
N PRO A 128 38.46 8.40 -25.76
CA PRO A 128 39.79 8.26 -26.31
C PRO A 128 39.96 9.35 -27.37
N THR A 129 40.91 10.26 -27.16
CA THR A 129 41.47 11.13 -28.19
C THR A 129 42.22 10.28 -29.21
N GLY A 130 41.47 9.56 -30.04
CA GLY A 130 41.97 8.76 -31.15
C GLY A 130 41.88 9.56 -32.43
N ASN A 131 42.91 10.35 -32.71
CA ASN A 131 43.13 11.00 -33.99
C ASN A 131 43.44 9.93 -35.05
N ALA A 132 42.41 9.23 -35.54
CA ALA A 132 42.56 8.22 -36.58
C ALA A 132 42.42 8.89 -37.96
N GLN A 133 43.56 9.31 -38.52
CA GLN A 133 43.68 9.64 -39.94
C GLN A 133 43.08 8.52 -40.80
N ARG A 134 41.89 8.77 -41.36
CA ARG A 134 41.26 7.88 -42.33
C ARG A 134 42.08 7.95 -43.63
N LYS A 135 42.95 6.96 -43.87
CA LYS A 135 43.54 6.75 -45.20
C LYS A 135 42.43 6.33 -46.18
N PRO A 136 42.31 6.94 -47.36
CA PRO A 136 41.29 6.55 -48.33
C PRO A 136 41.58 5.16 -48.89
N ILE A 137 40.57 4.28 -48.78
CA ILE A 137 40.57 2.94 -49.37
C ILE A 137 40.53 3.09 -50.91
N LYS A 138 41.61 2.67 -51.59
CA LYS A 138 41.63 2.57 -53.06
C LYS A 138 40.82 1.34 -53.50
N ILE A 139 39.62 1.57 -54.00
CA ILE A 139 38.80 0.55 -54.66
C ILE A 139 39.44 0.22 -56.02
N LYS A 140 39.94 -1.01 -56.18
CA LYS A 140 40.34 -1.54 -57.49
C LYS A 140 39.08 -1.98 -58.25
N LYS A 141 38.87 -1.45 -59.46
CA LYS A 141 37.78 -1.86 -60.36
C LYS A 141 37.92 -3.34 -60.73
N PRO A 142 36.82 -4.12 -60.79
CA PRO A 142 36.85 -5.51 -61.21
C PRO A 142 37.15 -5.62 -62.71
N ARG A 143 38.02 -6.58 -63.05
CA ARG A 143 38.41 -6.95 -64.42
C ARG A 143 37.30 -7.80 -65.03
N THR A 144 36.78 -7.31 -66.15
CA THR A 144 35.81 -7.98 -67.02
C THR A 144 36.38 -9.30 -67.54
N THR A 145 35.63 -10.38 -67.41
CA THR A 145 35.83 -11.62 -68.19
C THR A 145 34.53 -11.89 -68.92
N ARG A 146 34.57 -11.91 -70.25
CA ARG A 146 33.44 -12.34 -71.08
C ARG A 146 34.00 -13.34 -72.09
N THR A 147 33.54 -14.58 -71.90
CA THR A 147 33.48 -15.74 -72.83
C THR A 147 34.71 -16.06 -73.66
#